data_AF-A0A923RP70-F1
#
_entry.id   AF-A0A923RP70-F1
#
_cell.length_a   1.000
_cell.length_b   1.000
_cell.length_c   1.000
_cell.angle_alpha   90.00
_cell.angle_beta   90.00
_cell.angle_gamma   90.00
#
_symmetry.space_group_name_H-M   'P 1'
#
loop_
_entity.id
_entity.type
_entity.pdbx_description
1 polymer ?
#
loop_
_entity_poly.entity_id
_entity_poly.type
_entity_poly.pdbx_seq_one_letter_code
_entity_poly.pdbx_strand_id
1 'polypeptide(L)' 'MREIMEYELEIKRERLKKLQEYFKVDLKDMDSMNYEDNAINSLLEMKKIKTEIAQIEYYLQLKE' A
#
# COMPACT_ATOMS: atom_id res chain seq x y z
N MET A 1 23.10 1.13 -2.70
CA MET A 1 21.93 1.18 -3.62
C MET A 1 20.95 0.04 -3.34
N ARG A 2 21.39 -1.22 -3.22
CA ARG A 2 20.54 -2.35 -2.79
C ARG A 2 19.93 -2.11 -1.40
N GLU A 3 20.76 -1.76 -0.41
CA GLU A 3 20.30 -1.45 0.97
C GLU A 3 19.23 -0.35 1.02
N ILE A 4 19.34 0.68 0.17
CA ILE A 4 18.33 1.75 0.07
C ILE A 4 17.02 1.20 -0.46
N MET A 5 17.06 0.32 -1.47
CA MET A 5 15.87 -0.32 -2.02
C MET A 5 15.22 -1.29 -1.01
N GLU A 6 16.01 -2.02 -0.23
CA GLU A 6 15.51 -2.89 0.84
C GLU A 6 14.85 -2.09 1.97
N TYR A 7 15.45 -0.95 2.35
CA TYR A 7 14.84 -0.03 3.31
C TYR A 7 13.50 0.54 2.79
N GLU A 8 13.48 1.04 1.54
CA GLU A 8 12.25 1.54 0.91
C GLU A 8 11.16 0.46 0.80
N LEU A 9 11.55 -0.78 0.50
CA LEU A 9 10.64 -1.92 0.45
C LEU A 9 9.97 -2.15 1.82
N GLU A 10 10.74 -2.12 2.89
CA GLU A 10 10.23 -2.32 4.25
C GLU A 10 9.25 -1.20 4.66
N ILE A 11 9.62 0.06 4.41
CA ILE A 11 8.76 1.21 4.68
C ILE A 11 7.43 1.11 3.92
N LYS A 12 7.48 0.72 2.63
CA LYS A 12 6.26 0.56 1.81
C LYS A 12 5.39 -0.60 2.28
N ARG A 13 5.97 -1.72 2.73
CA ARG A 13 5.24 -2.84 3.31
C ARG A 13 4.56 -2.45 4.62
N GLU A 14 5.25 -1.72 5.49
CA GLU A 14 4.67 -1.19 6.73
C GLU A 14 3.51 -0.22 6.43
N ARG A 15 3.69 0.70 5.47
CA ARG A 15 2.62 1.61 5.03
C ARG A 15 1.42 0.86 4.48
N LEU A 16 1.63 -0.15 3.64
CA LEU A 16 0.55 -0.96 3.09
C LEU A 16 -0.24 -1.66 4.20
N LYS A 17 0.46 -2.20 5.22
CA LYS A 17 -0.18 -2.82 6.38
C LYS A 17 -1.06 -1.82 7.14
N LYS A 18 -0.56 -0.62 7.41
CA LYS A 18 -1.33 0.45 8.07
C LYS A 18 -2.58 0.84 7.28
N LEU A 19 -2.46 0.99 5.96
CA LEU A 19 -3.61 1.28 5.09
C LEU A 19 -4.66 0.17 5.11
N GLN A 20 -4.23 -1.10 5.14
CA GLN A 20 -5.15 -2.24 5.25
C GLN A 20 -5.86 -2.30 6.61
N GLU A 21 -5.16 -1.96 7.69
CA GLU A 21 -5.75 -1.85 9.03
C GLU A 21 -6.77 -0.72 9.10
N TYR A 22 -6.40 0.47 8.58
CA TYR A 22 -7.28 1.63 8.51
C TYR A 22 -8.53 1.34 7.67
N PHE A 23 -8.35 0.74 6.47
CA PHE A 23 -9.47 0.39 5.60
C PHE A 23 -10.48 -0.52 6.29
N LYS A 24 -10.03 -1.51 7.08
CA LYS A 24 -10.93 -2.38 7.85
C LYS A 24 -11.74 -1.63 8.91
N VAL A 25 -11.21 -0.55 9.46
CA VAL A 25 -11.92 0.32 10.41
C VAL A 25 -12.95 1.18 9.66
N ASP A 26 -12.55 1.80 8.56
CA ASP A 26 -13.44 2.63 7.71
C ASP A 26 -14.62 1.84 7.13
N LEU A 27 -14.45 0.52 6.89
CA LEU A 27 -15.56 -0.37 6.50
C LEU A 27 -16.72 -0.40 7.52
N LYS A 28 -16.53 0.11 8.75
CA LYS A 28 -17.59 0.16 9.77
C LYS A 28 -18.51 1.39 9.63
N ASP A 29 -18.12 2.40 8.84
CA ASP A 29 -18.90 3.63 8.59
C ASP A 29 -19.58 3.58 7.19
N MET A 30 -20.15 2.43 6.82
CA MET A 30 -20.84 2.23 5.53
C MET A 30 -21.99 3.20 5.28
N ASP A 31 -22.62 3.72 6.33
CA ASP A 31 -23.77 4.64 6.21
C ASP A 31 -23.36 6.09 5.90
N SER A 32 -22.05 6.39 5.81
CA SER A 32 -21.56 7.70 5.45
C SER A 32 -21.83 8.02 3.97
N MET A 33 -22.29 9.24 3.69
CA MET A 33 -22.55 9.73 2.33
C MET A 33 -21.31 9.66 1.41
N ASN A 34 -20.10 9.67 1.99
CA ASN A 34 -18.82 9.64 1.26
C ASN A 34 -18.13 8.27 1.35
N TYR A 35 -18.82 7.24 1.86
CA TYR A 35 -18.22 5.94 2.09
C TYR A 35 -17.62 5.34 0.81
N GLU A 36 -18.39 5.34 -0.28
CA GLU A 36 -17.95 4.75 -1.56
C GLU A 36 -16.71 5.44 -2.11
N ASP A 37 -16.69 6.77 -2.12
CA ASP A 37 -15.53 7.56 -2.59
C ASP A 37 -14.29 7.32 -1.71
N ASN A 38 -14.45 7.29 -0.38
CA ASN A 38 -13.35 7.01 0.55
C ASN A 38 -12.82 5.59 0.38
N ALA A 39 -13.71 4.62 0.20
CA ALA A 39 -13.34 3.24 -0.03
C ALA A 39 -12.58 3.07 -1.35
N ILE A 40 -13.07 3.68 -2.43
CA ILE A 40 -12.41 3.68 -3.74
C ILE A 40 -11.01 4.32 -3.63
N ASN A 41 -10.90 5.49 -3.01
CA ASN A 41 -9.62 6.18 -2.85
C ASN A 41 -8.60 5.33 -2.07
N SER A 42 -9.05 4.72 -0.97
CA SER A 42 -8.20 3.82 -0.17
C SER A 42 -7.73 2.60 -0.95
N LEU A 43 -8.62 1.99 -1.75
CA LEU A 43 -8.28 0.86 -2.62
C LEU A 43 -7.29 1.25 -3.73
N LEU A 44 -7.46 2.43 -4.32
CA LEU A 44 -6.54 2.97 -5.32
C LEU A 44 -5.15 3.23 -4.73
N GLU A 45 -5.07 3.82 -3.54
CA GLU A 45 -3.79 4.04 -2.85
C GLU A 45 -3.09 2.71 -2.55
N MET A 46 -3.80 1.73 -1.98
CA MET A 46 -3.25 0.41 -1.71
C MET A 46 -2.75 -0.29 -2.99
N LYS A 47 -3.50 -0.17 -4.10
CA LYS A 47 -3.08 -0.72 -5.40
C LYS A 47 -1.78 -0.10 -5.88
N LYS A 48 -1.66 1.23 -5.78
CA LYS A 48 -0.44 1.96 -6.15
C LYS A 48 0.77 1.47 -5.35
N ILE A 49 0.65 1.38 -4.03
CA ILE A 49 1.75 0.93 -3.16
C ILE A 49 2.14 -0.52 -3.46
N LYS A 50 1.16 -1.41 -3.72
CA LYS A 50 1.45 -2.80 -4.14
C LYS A 50 2.25 -2.85 -5.44
N THR A 51 1.94 -1.99 -6.41
CA THR A 51 2.71 -1.89 -7.67
C THR A 51 4.13 -1.39 -7.42
N GLU A 52 4.32 -0.38 -6.56
CA GLU A 52 5.65 0.13 -6.20
C GLU A 52 6.50 -0.94 -5.49
N ILE A 53 5.89 -1.71 -4.57
CA ILE A 53 6.54 -2.86 -3.91
C ILE A 53 7.02 -3.88 -4.94
N ALA A 54 6.13 -4.29 -5.85
CA ALA A 54 6.47 -5.28 -6.87
C ALA A 54 7.60 -4.81 -7.80
N GLN A 55 7.66 -3.51 -8.13
CA GLN A 55 8.75 -2.93 -8.91
C GLN A 55 10.08 -2.98 -8.17
N ILE A 56 10.09 -2.64 -6.88
CA ILE A 56 11.31 -2.71 -6.06
C ILE A 56 11.79 -4.16 -5.94
N GLU A 57 10.88 -5.10 -5.66
CA GLU A 57 11.19 -6.53 -5.59
C GLU A 57 11.79 -7.04 -6.91
N TYR A 58 11.21 -6.65 -8.05
CA TYR A 58 11.74 -6.97 -9.37
C TYR A 58 13.17 -6.44 -9.58
N TYR A 59 13.42 -5.18 -9.23
CA TYR A 59 14.77 -4.60 -9.36
C TYR A 59 15.79 -5.22 -8.41
N LEU A 60 15.36 -5.66 -7.22
CA LEU A 60 16.22 -6.38 -6.28
C LEU A 60 16.62 -7.75 -6.85
N GLN A 61 15.68 -8.47 -7.48
CA GLN A 61 15.95 -9.75 -8.14
C GLN A 61 16.87 -9.63 -9.36
N LEU A 62 16.72 -8.57 -10.18
CA LEU A 62 17.60 -8.34 -11.33
C LEU A 62 19.05 -7.97 -10.96
N LYS A 63 19.30 -7.59 -9.71
CA LYS A 63 20.63 -7.22 -9.21
C LYS A 63 21.31 -8.34 -8.41
N GLU A 64 20.74 -9.54 -8.44
CA GLU A 64 21.39 -10.80 -8.01
C GLU A 64 22.33 -11.35 -9.08
#